data_AF-A0A3A4W3D6-F1
#
_entry.id   AF-A0A3A4W3D6-F1
#
_cell.length_a   1.000
_cell.length_b   1.000
_cell.length_c   1.000
_cell.angle_alpha   90.00
_cell.angle_beta   90.00
_cell.angle_gamma   90.00
#
_symmetry.space_group_name_H-M   'P 1'
#
loop_
_entity.id
_entity.type
_entity.pdbx_description
1 polymer ?
#
loop_
_entity_poly.entity_id
_entity_poly.type
_entity_poly.pdbx_seq_one_letter_code
_entity_poly.pdbx_strand_id
1 'polypeptide(L)' 'MEEEENKVILTSPVCPIARAVAADSRVCASMETLLQELTGYPVEERCRRGERQSCRFVIRVPATNKSSG' A
#
# COMPACT_ATOMS: atom_id res chain seq x y z
N MET A 1 -7.37 -6.06 -5.22
CA MET A 1 -6.84 -4.76 -5.68
C MET A 1 -8.04 -3.98 -6.17
N GLU A 2 -8.19 -2.76 -5.67
CA GLU A 2 -9.18 -1.82 -6.19
C GLU A 2 -8.42 -0.82 -7.06
N GLU A 3 -8.88 -0.62 -8.29
CA GLU A 3 -8.35 0.37 -9.22
C GLU A 3 -9.33 1.55 -9.25
N GLU A 4 -8.88 2.70 -8.76
CA GLU A 4 -9.54 3.98 -9.02
C GLU A 4 -8.73 4.70 -10.10
N GLU A 5 -9.31 5.67 -10.80
CA GLU A 5 -8.56 6.49 -11.77
C GLU A 5 -7.26 7.01 -11.10
N ASN A 6 -6.12 6.64 -11.69
CA ASN A 6 -4.76 6.97 -11.24
C ASN A 6 -4.33 6.40 -9.88
N LYS A 7 -4.98 5.34 -9.37
CA LYS A 7 -4.56 4.69 -8.11
C LYS A 7 -4.73 3.18 -8.15
N VAL A 8 -3.71 2.48 -7.64
CA VAL A 8 -3.79 1.06 -7.29
C VAL A 8 -3.78 0.94 -5.77
N ILE A 9 -4.78 0.25 -5.22
CA ILE A 9 -4.89 0.02 -3.77
C ILE A 9 -4.47 -1.42 -3.44
N LEU A 10 -3.36 -1.56 -2.72
CA LEU A 10 -2.97 -2.80 -2.04
C LEU A 10 -3.61 -2.80 -0.66
N THR A 11 -4.54 -3.72 -0.41
CA THR A 11 -5.23 -3.81 0.88
C THR A 11 -5.34 -5.25 1.34
N SER A 12 -5.27 -5.45 2.65
CA SER A 12 -5.60 -6.72 3.30
C SER A 12 -6.34 -6.46 4.62
N PRO A 13 -7.48 -7.12 4.86
CA PRO A 13 -8.22 -7.00 6.12
C PRO A 13 -7.44 -7.54 7.32
N VAL A 14 -6.44 -8.39 7.08
CA VAL A 14 -5.47 -8.87 8.08
C VAL A 14 -4.07 -8.53 7.59
N CYS A 15 -3.31 -7.73 8.35
CA CYS A 15 -1.96 -7.38 7.91
C CYS A 15 -1.04 -8.61 7.91
N PRO A 16 -0.39 -8.96 6.78
CA PRO A 16 0.45 -10.16 6.67
C PRO A 16 1.71 -10.09 7.56
N ILE A 17 2.11 -8.88 7.95
CA ILE A 17 3.27 -8.61 8.82
C ILE A 17 2.84 -8.09 10.20
N ALA A 18 1.62 -8.42 10.63
CA ALA A 18 1.02 -7.93 11.88
C ALA A 18 1.94 -8.06 13.11
N ARG A 19 2.62 -9.20 13.25
CA ARG A 19 3.57 -9.41 14.37
C ARG A 19 4.74 -8.42 14.37
N ALA A 20 5.27 -8.08 13.21
CA ALA A 20 6.34 -7.09 13.09
C ALA A 20 5.81 -5.67 13.35
N VAL A 21 4.62 -5.35 12.85
CA VAL A 21 3.94 -4.05 13.08
C VAL A 21 3.58 -3.85 14.55
N ALA A 22 3.21 -4.92 15.26
CA ALA A 22 2.95 -4.89 16.70
C ALA A 22 4.21 -4.61 17.53
N ALA A 23 5.38 -5.07 17.05
CA ALA A 23 6.66 -4.79 17.70
C ALA A 23 7.22 -3.40 17.35
N ASP A 24 7.05 -2.96 16.10
CA ASP A 24 7.46 -1.64 15.62
C ASP A 24 6.50 -1.12 14.52
N SER A 25 5.76 -0.07 14.84
CA SER A 25 4.78 0.54 13.92
C SER A 25 5.42 1.17 12.67
N ARG A 26 6.73 1.44 12.69
CA ARG A 26 7.52 1.99 11.57
C ARG A 26 7.72 0.97 10.46
N VAL A 27 7.51 -0.33 10.73
CA VAL A 27 7.58 -1.38 9.70
C VAL A 27 6.62 -1.09 8.53
N CYS A 28 5.46 -0.51 8.82
CA CYS A 28 4.52 -0.05 7.78
C CYS A 28 5.12 1.05 6.88
N ALA A 29 5.91 1.97 7.45
CA ALA A 29 6.61 3.00 6.68
C ALA A 29 7.78 2.40 5.87
N SER A 30 8.48 1.40 6.40
CA SER A 30 9.49 0.66 5.63
C SER A 30 8.89 -0.05 4.41
N MET A 31 7.68 -0.61 4.56
CA MET A 31 6.95 -1.18 3.42
C MET A 31 6.51 -0.13 2.41
N GLU A 32 6.11 1.07 2.86
CA GLU A 32 5.83 2.20 1.97
C GLU A 32 7.05 2.54 1.11
N THR A 33 8.21 2.72 1.74
CA THR A 33 9.47 3.00 1.02
C THR A 33 9.82 1.90 0.03
N LEU A 34 9.76 0.64 0.46
CA LEU A 34 10.04 -0.52 -0.42
C LEU A 34 9.09 -0.54 -1.62
N LEU A 35 7.80 -0.34 -1.41
CA LEU A 35 6.82 -0.33 -2.50
C LEU A 35 7.05 0.85 -3.45
N GLN A 36 7.43 2.02 -2.92
CA GLN A 36 7.79 3.17 -3.74
C GLN A 36 9.03 2.89 -4.60
N GLU A 37 10.05 2.25 -4.05
CA GLU A 37 11.25 1.86 -4.80
C GLU A 37 10.95 0.83 -5.90
N LEU A 38 10.15 -0.19 -5.59
CA LEU A 38 9.82 -1.26 -6.54
C LEU A 38 8.89 -0.81 -7.66
N THR A 39 7.95 0.09 -7.35
CA THR A 39 6.95 0.53 -8.33
C THR A 39 7.38 1.79 -9.09
N GLY A 40 8.33 2.56 -8.55
CA GLY A 40 8.70 3.87 -9.07
C GLY A 40 7.61 4.94 -8.91
N TYR A 41 6.51 4.62 -8.21
CA TYR A 41 5.37 5.51 -8.02
C TYR A 41 5.25 5.95 -6.57
N PRO A 42 4.69 7.14 -6.28
CA PRO A 42 4.41 7.55 -4.92
C PRO A 42 3.48 6.56 -4.22
N VAL A 43 3.89 6.10 -3.04
CA VAL A 43 3.11 5.19 -2.19
C VAL A 43 2.78 5.89 -0.87
N GLU A 44 1.55 5.68 -0.39
CA GLU A 44 1.11 6.18 0.91
C GLU A 44 0.50 5.06 1.74
N GLU A 45 1.02 4.87 2.94
CA GLU A 45 0.53 3.93 3.92
C GLU A 45 -0.67 4.49 4.69
N ARG A 46 -1.72 3.67 4.78
CA ARG A 46 -2.98 3.97 5.48
C ARG A 46 -3.43 2.78 6.35
N CYS A 47 -2.48 2.05 6.95
CA CYS A 47 -2.77 0.87 7.76
C CYS A 47 -3.40 1.25 9.09
N ARG A 48 -4.34 0.42 9.54
CA ARG A 48 -4.90 0.49 10.88
C ARG A 48 -4.05 -0.35 11.81
N ARG A 49 -3.53 0.23 12.89
CA ARG A 49 -2.58 -0.41 13.82
C ARG A 49 -3.16 -0.81 15.18
N GLY A 50 -4.49 -0.73 15.36
CA GLY A 50 -5.19 -1.13 16.59
C GLY A 50 -5.38 -2.65 16.71
N GLU A 51 -6.32 -3.09 17.56
CA GLU A 51 -6.58 -4.52 17.86
C GLU A 51 -6.81 -5.39 16.61
N ARG A 52 -7.42 -4.82 15.57
CA ARG A 52 -7.54 -5.45 14.24
C ARG A 52 -6.68 -4.74 13.22
N GLN A 53 -5.44 -5.22 13.10
CA GLN A 53 -4.47 -4.67 12.17
C GLN A 53 -4.86 -4.99 10.72
N SER A 54 -5.05 -3.95 9.92
CA SER A 54 -5.29 -4.05 8.47
C SER A 54 -4.28 -3.22 7.74
N CYS A 55 -3.77 -3.73 6.62
CA CYS A 55 -2.76 -3.02 5.83
C CYS A 55 -3.40 -2.43 4.57
N ARG A 56 -3.08 -1.17 4.26
CA ARG A 56 -3.59 -0.44 3.10
C ARG A 56 -2.48 0.47 2.56
N PHE A 57 -2.11 0.30 1.30
CA PHE A 57 -1.16 1.14 0.59
C PHE A 57 -1.81 1.69 -0.67
N VAL A 58 -1.71 3.00 -0.87
CA VAL A 58 -2.23 3.69 -2.04
C VAL A 58 -1.05 4.01 -2.95
N ILE A 59 -1.02 3.39 -4.13
CA ILE A 59 0.00 3.62 -5.15
C ILE A 59 -0.59 4.58 -6.18
N ARG A 60 0.01 5.76 -6.36
CA ARG A 60 -0.45 6.76 -7.31
C ARG A 60 0.19 6.53 -8.66
N VAL A 61 -0.53 5.84 -9.55
CA VAL A 61 -0.06 5.54 -10.90
C VAL A 61 -0.55 6.62 -11.88
N PRO A 62 0.20 6.93 -12.96
CA PRO A 62 -0.31 7.78 -14.03
C PRO A 62 -1.60 7.22 -14.61
N ALA A 63 -2.44 8.10 -15.17
CA ALA A 63 -3.57 7.66 -15.98
C ALA A 63 -3.01 6.79 -17.10
N THR A 64 -3.39 5.51 -17.13
CA THR A 64 -3.17 4.71 -18.31
C THR A 64 -4.16 5.24 -19.34
N ASN A 65 -3.71 6.10 -20.26
CA ASN A 65 -4.41 6.19 -21.53
C ASN A 65 -4.36 4.77 -22.10
N LYS A 66 -5.50 4.08 -22.10
CA LYS A 66 -5.71 2.87 -22.90
C LYS A 66 -5.60 3.28 -24.37
N SER A 67 -4.37 3.44 -24.86
CA SER A 67 -4.07 3.53 -26.27
C SER A 67 -4.21 2.12 -26.84
N SER A 68 -5.38 1.89 -27.43
CA SER A 68 -5.68 1.04 -28.58
C SER A 68 -4.74 -0.12 -28.91
N GLY A 69 -5.30 -1.33 -28.88
CA GLY A 69 -4.89 -2.49 -29.66
C GLY A 69 -6.13 -3.30 -29.99
#